data_AF-G5A537-F1
#
_entry.id   AF-G5A537-F1
#
_cell.length_a   1.000
_cell.length_b   1.000
_cell.length_c   1.000
_cell.angle_alpha   90.00
_cell.angle_beta   90.00
_cell.angle_gamma   90.00
#
_symmetry.space_group_name_H-M   'P 1'
#
loop_
_entity.id
_entity.type
_entity.pdbx_description
1 polymer ?
#
loop_
_entity_poly.entity_id
_entity_poly.type
_entity_poly.pdbx_seq_one_letter_code
_entity_poly.pdbx_strand_id
1 'polypeptide(L)'
;MAPLLLQVRSYLKFMTPHKITYTLIEPPRESETAQLAELCPIKELFIAQVRWNIEAMYYCEIAHGRLCHFIVPQYNIHGNYLLGPVKTQASSVTPSSCDNDSYPLEYYFYHGSLGYYAFYEEAEGTYCALDKTAHVRVRGLGTYDINGSNLVHDSGGDGYRKSYWYSIFCGVWLVYRAIQMRRCYVACKRYGRRPWCTFKKTCRLTAHGATNYHRAAMLYLLIEGLMSDLFMLIAQDGILVKIQYVSLGYNLSGVLLLVYEMIEHMQRLREKWRVFINRLIFCYESSMLGELLSVIGLHHYITTINRSILRETESAAIEVSYYVWSLVGHGTIVLGLVVFIISVRALWAVVYVSWKHRALAIFFAPCCVDTTLASRNKMTLLGGYRWDGGELYYTTEALKAFGLLKMTEDDGSESFPKRSAVKSKHGQRQVEPVEAQVADVREARKWQADDGEEQTRHEHNDALSSDVPGTALFSDTMPKKAVNDAIPATDLIDADGGRMLRRVEKNEDDIDEKRGFS
;
A
#
# COMPACT_ATOMS: atom_id res chain seq x y z
N MET A 1 -11.65 -12.63 9.44
CA MET A 1 -10.53 -13.40 10.05
C MET A 1 -9.57 -13.88 8.99
N ALA A 2 -10.04 -14.41 7.84
CA ALA A 2 -9.17 -14.91 6.78
C ALA A 2 -8.06 -13.94 6.29
N PRO A 3 -8.31 -12.64 6.02
CA PRO A 3 -7.24 -11.72 5.59
C PRO A 3 -6.12 -11.56 6.63
N LEU A 4 -6.48 -11.50 7.93
CA LEU A 4 -5.50 -11.41 9.01
C LEU A 4 -4.65 -12.69 9.12
N LEU A 5 -5.27 -13.86 8.95
CA LEU A 5 -4.53 -15.14 8.97
C LEU A 5 -3.54 -15.24 7.80
N LEU A 6 -3.91 -14.74 6.63
CA LEU A 6 -3.01 -14.68 5.47
C LEU A 6 -1.85 -13.73 5.72
N GLN A 7 -2.11 -12.53 6.25
CA GLN A 7 -1.05 -11.59 6.61
C GLN A 7 -0.11 -12.17 7.68
N VAL A 8 -0.63 -12.87 8.69
CA VAL A 8 0.21 -13.57 9.69
C VAL A 8 1.06 -14.64 9.02
N ARG A 9 0.49 -15.44 8.10
CA ARG A 9 1.25 -16.44 7.34
C ARG A 9 2.35 -15.79 6.48
N SER A 10 2.04 -14.72 5.76
CA SER A 10 3.01 -13.97 4.95
C SER A 10 4.13 -13.42 5.81
N TYR A 11 3.79 -12.80 6.93
CA TYR A 11 4.75 -12.28 7.91
C TYR A 11 5.66 -13.38 8.44
N LEU A 12 5.12 -14.53 8.84
CA LEU A 12 5.94 -15.63 9.34
C LEU A 12 6.92 -16.13 8.27
N LYS A 13 6.50 -16.19 6.99
CA LYS A 13 7.41 -16.54 5.90
C LYS A 13 8.57 -15.56 5.76
N PHE A 14 8.28 -14.26 5.76
CA PHE A 14 9.30 -13.23 5.57
C PHE A 14 10.18 -12.98 6.79
N MET A 15 9.64 -13.18 8.01
CA MET A 15 10.36 -13.06 9.27
C MET A 15 11.34 -14.22 9.49
N THR A 16 11.04 -15.40 8.92
CA THR A 16 11.87 -16.59 9.12
C THR A 16 13.25 -16.37 8.48
N PRO A 17 14.35 -16.64 9.21
CA PRO A 17 15.69 -16.54 8.64
C PRO A 17 15.85 -17.45 7.43
N HIS A 18 16.46 -16.92 6.38
CA HIS A 18 16.73 -17.66 5.15
C HIS A 18 18.23 -17.78 4.90
N LYS A 19 18.60 -18.68 3.99
CA LYS A 19 19.99 -18.89 3.57
C LYS A 19 20.01 -19.00 2.05
N ILE A 20 20.94 -18.30 1.42
CA ILE A 20 21.14 -18.35 -0.03
C ILE A 20 21.77 -19.68 -0.38
N THR A 21 21.27 -20.34 -1.43
CA THR A 21 21.89 -21.58 -1.93
C THR A 21 23.34 -21.32 -2.33
N TYR A 22 24.26 -22.16 -1.85
CA TYR A 22 25.70 -21.95 -1.97
C TYR A 22 26.18 -21.77 -3.42
N THR A 23 25.56 -22.47 -4.38
CA THR A 23 25.87 -22.39 -5.82
C THR A 23 25.50 -21.06 -6.46
N LEU A 24 24.66 -20.25 -5.79
CA LEU A 24 24.23 -18.93 -6.27
C LEU A 24 25.04 -17.78 -5.66
N ILE A 25 25.85 -18.06 -4.65
CA ILE A 25 26.71 -17.07 -4.01
C ILE A 25 27.88 -16.76 -4.94
N GLU A 26 28.21 -15.48 -5.11
CA GLU A 26 29.31 -15.08 -5.96
C GLU A 26 30.66 -15.55 -5.38
N PRO A 27 31.49 -16.26 -6.16
CA PRO A 27 32.84 -16.60 -5.73
C PRO A 27 33.72 -15.34 -5.71
N PRO A 28 34.82 -15.30 -4.92
CA PRO A 28 35.71 -14.14 -4.84
C PRO A 28 36.62 -13.94 -6.09
N ARG A 29 36.12 -14.28 -7.29
CA ARG A 29 36.82 -14.11 -8.57
C ARG A 29 36.42 -12.80 -9.24
N GLU A 30 37.23 -12.35 -10.20
CA GLU A 30 36.90 -11.17 -11.01
C GLU A 30 35.69 -11.46 -11.90
N SER A 31 34.72 -10.55 -11.88
CA SER A 31 33.50 -10.62 -12.67
C SER A 31 33.76 -10.18 -14.12
N GLU A 32 33.20 -10.91 -15.09
CA GLU A 32 33.38 -10.64 -16.52
C GLU A 32 32.15 -9.96 -17.13
N THR A 33 32.38 -9.00 -18.03
CA THR A 33 31.32 -8.23 -18.73
C THR A 33 31.32 -8.46 -20.25
N ALA A 34 32.21 -9.31 -20.76
CA ALA A 34 32.33 -9.56 -22.19
C ALA A 34 31.17 -10.43 -22.71
N GLN A 35 30.62 -10.11 -23.88
CA GLN A 35 29.65 -10.97 -24.59
C GLN A 35 28.41 -11.40 -23.75
N LEU A 36 27.93 -10.52 -22.85
CA LEU A 36 26.79 -10.81 -21.95
C LEU A 36 25.54 -11.32 -22.68
N ALA A 37 25.23 -10.77 -23.85
CA ALA A 37 24.06 -11.16 -24.63
C ALA A 37 24.09 -12.63 -25.12
N GLU A 38 25.27 -13.22 -25.25
CA GLU A 38 25.47 -14.60 -25.68
C GLU A 38 25.62 -15.54 -24.48
N LEU A 39 26.39 -15.11 -23.47
CA LEU A 39 26.75 -15.94 -22.33
C LEU A 39 25.68 -15.96 -21.23
N CYS A 40 24.89 -14.89 -21.11
CA CYS A 40 23.81 -14.68 -20.16
C CYS A 40 22.51 -14.32 -20.92
N PRO A 41 21.92 -15.27 -21.67
CA PRO A 41 20.94 -14.98 -22.74
C PRO A 41 19.50 -14.74 -22.24
N ILE A 42 19.27 -14.72 -20.92
CA ILE A 42 17.94 -14.58 -20.32
C ILE A 42 17.48 -13.13 -20.41
N LYS A 43 16.28 -12.90 -20.95
CA LYS A 43 15.71 -11.55 -21.10
C LYS A 43 14.47 -11.32 -20.25
N GLU A 44 13.73 -12.38 -19.95
CA GLU A 44 12.48 -12.30 -19.20
C GLU A 44 12.42 -13.40 -18.14
N LEU A 45 11.94 -13.06 -16.94
CA LEU A 45 11.52 -14.02 -15.91
C LEU A 45 10.00 -14.14 -15.94
N PHE A 46 9.50 -15.37 -15.98
CA PHE A 46 8.09 -15.69 -15.81
C PHE A 46 7.89 -16.33 -14.44
N ILE A 47 7.30 -15.55 -13.52
CA ILE A 47 7.09 -15.90 -12.12
C ILE A 47 5.62 -15.60 -11.79
N ALA A 48 4.91 -16.56 -11.20
CA ALA A 48 3.54 -16.38 -10.74
C ALA A 48 2.59 -15.76 -11.79
N GLN A 49 2.68 -16.20 -13.05
CA GLN A 49 1.87 -15.70 -14.18
C GLN A 49 2.18 -14.25 -14.61
N VAL A 50 3.26 -13.65 -14.10
CA VAL A 50 3.73 -12.32 -14.45
C VAL A 50 5.08 -12.41 -15.15
N ARG A 51 5.28 -11.57 -16.17
CA ARG A 51 6.57 -11.43 -16.86
C ARG A 51 7.32 -10.21 -16.34
N TRP A 52 8.60 -10.40 -16.07
CA TRP A 52 9.53 -9.38 -15.60
C TRP A 52 10.69 -9.30 -16.58
N ASN A 53 11.01 -8.11 -17.06
CA ASN A 53 12.20 -7.93 -17.88
C ASN A 53 13.41 -7.96 -16.97
N ILE A 54 14.47 -8.63 -17.39
CA ILE A 54 15.72 -8.64 -16.66
C ILE A 54 16.88 -8.27 -17.56
N GLU A 55 17.97 -7.86 -16.94
CA GLU A 55 19.19 -7.51 -17.63
C GLU A 55 20.39 -8.08 -16.89
N ALA A 56 21.30 -8.71 -17.64
CA ALA A 56 22.54 -9.26 -17.09
C ALA A 56 23.62 -8.18 -17.07
N MET A 57 24.30 -8.03 -15.93
CA MET A 57 25.34 -7.00 -15.74
C MET A 57 26.75 -7.56 -15.87
N TYR A 58 26.98 -8.75 -15.33
CA TYR A 58 28.25 -9.44 -15.35
C TYR A 58 28.03 -10.93 -15.09
N TYR A 59 29.05 -11.75 -15.33
CA TYR A 59 29.01 -13.18 -15.02
C TYR A 59 30.34 -13.69 -14.46
N CYS A 60 30.25 -14.85 -13.81
CA CYS A 60 31.37 -15.60 -13.28
C CYS A 60 31.20 -17.07 -13.71
N GLU A 61 32.29 -17.68 -14.22
CA GLU A 61 32.28 -19.12 -14.52
C GLU A 61 32.54 -19.94 -13.26
N ILE A 62 31.66 -20.93 -13.01
CA ILE A 62 31.75 -21.85 -11.88
C ILE A 62 31.78 -23.30 -12.37
N ALA A 63 32.22 -24.24 -11.52
CA ALA A 63 32.44 -25.63 -11.91
C ALA A 63 31.20 -26.35 -12.48
N HIS A 64 30.01 -25.86 -12.19
CA HIS A 64 28.73 -26.50 -12.56
C HIS A 64 27.86 -25.65 -13.49
N GLY A 65 28.40 -24.58 -14.08
CA GLY A 65 27.66 -23.71 -14.99
C GLY A 65 28.16 -22.28 -14.98
N ARG A 66 27.28 -21.36 -15.39
CA ARG A 66 27.58 -19.93 -15.40
C ARG A 66 26.67 -19.19 -14.44
N LEU A 67 27.27 -18.43 -13.54
CA LEU A 67 26.56 -17.55 -12.61
C LEU A 67 26.50 -16.15 -13.24
N CYS A 68 25.31 -15.68 -13.55
CA CYS A 68 25.10 -14.34 -14.11
C CYS A 68 24.40 -13.46 -13.08
N HIS A 69 24.96 -12.28 -12.82
CA HIS A 69 24.27 -11.25 -12.05
C HIS A 69 23.26 -10.54 -12.93
N PHE A 70 22.05 -10.34 -12.42
CA PHE A 70 20.99 -9.66 -13.11
C PHE A 70 20.29 -8.62 -12.25
N ILE A 71 19.70 -7.66 -12.94
CA ILE A 71 18.91 -6.60 -12.33
C ILE A 71 17.53 -6.52 -12.95
N VAL A 72 16.59 -5.98 -12.17
CA VAL A 72 15.32 -5.45 -12.70
C VAL A 72 15.26 -3.97 -12.34
N PRO A 73 15.72 -3.09 -13.25
CA PRO A 73 15.94 -1.68 -12.93
C PRO A 73 14.69 -0.97 -12.41
N GLN A 74 13.51 -1.35 -12.91
CA GLN A 74 12.23 -0.72 -12.60
C GLN A 74 11.71 -1.07 -11.20
N TYR A 75 12.34 -2.03 -10.54
CA TYR A 75 11.88 -2.54 -9.25
C TYR A 75 13.02 -2.68 -8.23
N ASN A 76 14.22 -2.11 -8.47
CA ASN A 76 15.34 -2.21 -7.53
C ASN A 76 15.59 -3.68 -7.09
N ILE A 77 15.62 -4.57 -8.08
CA ILE A 77 15.89 -5.99 -7.88
C ILE A 77 17.33 -6.27 -8.31
N HIS A 78 18.06 -6.97 -7.46
CA HIS A 78 19.42 -7.44 -7.70
C HIS A 78 19.52 -8.92 -7.32
N GLY A 79 20.13 -9.72 -8.16
CA GLY A 79 20.21 -11.16 -7.92
C GLY A 79 21.17 -11.87 -8.84
N ASN A 80 21.37 -13.16 -8.57
CA ASN A 80 22.19 -14.03 -9.40
C ASN A 80 21.35 -15.21 -9.88
N TYR A 81 21.55 -15.59 -11.14
CA TYR A 81 21.02 -16.84 -11.67
C TYR A 81 22.16 -17.76 -12.13
N LEU A 82 22.00 -19.05 -11.85
CA LEU A 82 22.86 -20.11 -12.34
C LEU A 82 22.18 -20.80 -13.52
N LEU A 83 22.78 -20.67 -14.69
CA LEU A 83 22.36 -21.39 -15.89
C LEU A 83 23.18 -22.66 -16.04
N GLY A 84 22.50 -23.81 -16.05
CA GLY A 84 23.17 -25.10 -16.21
C GLY A 84 23.55 -25.38 -17.68
N PRO A 85 24.63 -26.14 -17.93
CA PRO A 85 25.20 -26.29 -19.26
C PRO A 85 24.48 -27.33 -20.15
N VAL A 86 23.65 -28.19 -19.57
CA VAL A 86 23.02 -29.32 -20.28
C VAL A 86 21.50 -29.15 -20.31
N LYS A 87 20.90 -29.49 -21.46
CA LYS A 87 19.45 -29.50 -21.62
C LYS A 87 18.78 -30.44 -20.61
N THR A 88 17.63 -30.03 -20.10
CA THR A 88 16.85 -30.79 -19.11
C THR A 88 15.37 -30.83 -19.50
N GLN A 89 14.60 -31.68 -18.83
CA GLN A 89 13.16 -31.71 -18.98
C GLN A 89 12.55 -30.37 -18.55
N ALA A 90 11.69 -29.82 -19.39
CA ALA A 90 10.98 -28.57 -19.12
C ALA A 90 10.21 -28.63 -17.79
N SER A 91 10.23 -27.51 -17.06
CA SER A 91 9.45 -27.38 -15.83
C SER A 91 7.94 -27.39 -16.12
N SER A 92 7.13 -27.68 -15.11
CA SER A 92 5.66 -27.70 -15.26
C SER A 92 5.03 -26.36 -15.68
N VAL A 93 5.76 -25.26 -15.54
CA VAL A 93 5.31 -23.90 -15.91
C VAL A 93 5.89 -23.41 -17.23
N THR A 94 6.76 -24.22 -17.84
CA THR A 94 7.37 -23.96 -19.15
C THR A 94 6.39 -24.40 -20.25
N PRO A 95 6.21 -23.61 -21.33
CA PRO A 95 5.33 -23.99 -22.42
C PRO A 95 5.89 -25.23 -23.16
N SER A 96 4.99 -26.10 -23.63
CA SER A 96 5.36 -27.35 -24.32
C SER A 96 6.17 -27.13 -25.60
N SER A 97 6.11 -25.93 -26.18
CA SER A 97 6.98 -25.55 -27.31
C SER A 97 8.48 -25.59 -26.96
N CYS A 98 8.83 -25.53 -25.68
CA CYS A 98 10.20 -25.46 -25.17
C CYS A 98 10.71 -26.79 -24.58
N ASP A 99 9.98 -27.89 -24.74
CA ASP A 99 10.33 -29.19 -24.12
C ASP A 99 11.73 -29.69 -24.49
N ASN A 100 12.18 -29.41 -25.72
CA ASN A 100 13.49 -29.85 -26.25
C ASN A 100 14.60 -28.79 -26.16
N ASP A 101 14.28 -27.57 -25.71
CA ASP A 101 15.17 -26.41 -25.69
C ASP A 101 15.19 -25.74 -24.32
N SER A 102 15.00 -26.55 -23.27
CA SER A 102 15.00 -26.14 -21.87
C SER A 102 16.34 -26.44 -21.18
N TYR A 103 16.85 -25.49 -20.41
CA TYR A 103 18.05 -25.61 -19.59
C TYR A 103 17.69 -25.41 -18.11
N PRO A 104 18.31 -26.11 -17.16
CA PRO A 104 18.03 -25.93 -15.75
C PRO A 104 18.48 -24.54 -15.29
N LEU A 105 17.65 -23.91 -14.48
CA LEU A 105 17.88 -22.58 -13.96
C LEU A 105 17.53 -22.53 -12.47
N GLU A 106 18.45 -21.99 -11.69
CA GLU A 106 18.23 -21.60 -10.30
C GLU A 106 18.58 -20.13 -10.17
N TYR A 107 17.84 -19.37 -9.36
CA TYR A 107 18.23 -18.00 -9.05
C TYR A 107 17.78 -17.60 -7.66
N TYR A 108 18.41 -16.55 -7.15
CA TYR A 108 17.84 -15.74 -6.10
C TYR A 108 17.89 -14.26 -6.49
N PHE A 109 17.01 -13.48 -5.88
CA PHE A 109 17.15 -12.03 -5.89
C PHE A 109 16.70 -11.42 -4.57
N TYR A 110 17.16 -10.20 -4.36
CA TYR A 110 16.64 -9.28 -3.38
C TYR A 110 15.93 -8.12 -4.08
N HIS A 111 14.74 -7.82 -3.61
CA HIS A 111 13.92 -6.70 -4.05
C HIS A 111 13.87 -5.65 -2.96
N GLY A 112 14.50 -4.50 -3.17
CA GLY A 112 14.54 -3.43 -2.17
C GLY A 112 13.15 -2.86 -1.87
N SER A 113 12.82 -2.72 -0.59
CA SER A 113 11.57 -2.11 -0.12
C SER A 113 11.69 -0.58 -0.03
N LEU A 114 10.63 0.09 0.44
CA LEU A 114 10.68 1.50 0.83
C LEU A 114 11.40 1.72 2.18
N GLY A 115 11.45 0.68 3.03
CA GLY A 115 12.20 0.68 4.29
C GLY A 115 13.66 0.25 4.13
N TYR A 116 14.40 0.14 5.24
CA TYR A 116 15.78 -0.36 5.26
C TYR A 116 15.85 -1.90 5.18
N TYR A 117 15.09 -2.52 4.28
CA TYR A 117 15.13 -3.97 4.06
C TYR A 117 14.78 -4.33 2.62
N ALA A 118 15.13 -5.53 2.21
CA ALA A 118 14.81 -6.12 0.93
C ALA A 118 14.10 -7.47 1.11
N PHE A 119 13.16 -7.76 0.21
CA PHE A 119 12.52 -9.08 0.11
C PHE A 119 13.43 -10.04 -0.64
N TYR A 120 13.64 -11.21 -0.06
CA TYR A 120 14.38 -12.30 -0.68
C TYR A 120 13.42 -13.28 -1.35
N GLU A 121 13.76 -13.66 -2.56
CA GLU A 121 13.13 -14.75 -3.29
C GLU A 121 14.20 -15.66 -3.87
N GLU A 122 13.98 -16.97 -3.76
CA GLU A 122 14.77 -17.98 -4.45
C GLU A 122 13.84 -18.91 -5.20
N ALA A 123 14.17 -19.19 -6.46
CA ALA A 123 13.33 -19.97 -7.35
C ALA A 123 14.16 -20.92 -8.22
N GLU A 124 13.49 -21.97 -8.68
CA GLU A 124 14.06 -22.99 -9.56
C GLU A 124 13.10 -23.25 -10.74
N GLY A 125 13.64 -23.66 -11.89
CA GLY A 125 12.84 -23.96 -13.06
C GLY A 125 13.68 -24.21 -14.29
N THR A 126 13.18 -23.81 -15.46
CA THR A 126 13.91 -23.95 -16.72
C THR A 126 13.93 -22.67 -17.55
N TYR A 127 15.07 -22.41 -18.18
CA TYR A 127 15.23 -21.41 -19.22
C TYR A 127 14.88 -21.99 -20.59
N CYS A 128 14.01 -21.33 -21.35
CA CYS A 128 13.73 -21.69 -22.73
C CYS A 128 14.57 -20.85 -23.71
N ALA A 129 15.37 -21.52 -24.54
CA ALA A 129 16.22 -20.84 -25.52
C ALA A 129 15.44 -20.23 -26.70
N LEU A 130 14.23 -20.73 -27.00
CA LEU A 130 13.42 -20.27 -28.14
C LEU A 130 12.82 -18.87 -27.91
N ASP A 131 12.27 -18.62 -26.72
CA ASP A 131 11.64 -17.35 -26.36
C ASP A 131 12.49 -16.50 -25.41
N LYS A 132 13.66 -17.00 -25.01
CA LYS A 132 14.61 -16.36 -24.09
C LYS A 132 14.01 -16.04 -22.71
N THR A 133 13.03 -16.84 -22.29
CA THR A 133 12.32 -16.65 -21.01
C THR A 133 12.69 -17.75 -20.02
N ALA A 134 12.89 -17.34 -18.77
CA ALA A 134 13.10 -18.21 -17.62
C ALA A 134 11.75 -18.49 -16.93
N HIS A 135 11.30 -19.74 -17.00
CA HIS A 135 10.06 -20.20 -16.39
C HIS A 135 10.37 -20.88 -15.06
N VAL A 136 9.96 -20.24 -13.96
CA VAL A 136 10.41 -20.66 -12.64
C VAL A 136 9.28 -20.74 -11.62
N ARG A 137 9.56 -21.46 -10.54
CA ARG A 137 8.70 -21.58 -9.38
C ARG A 137 9.48 -21.20 -8.12
N VAL A 138 8.85 -20.37 -7.30
CA VAL A 138 9.43 -19.92 -6.04
C VAL A 138 9.55 -21.07 -5.06
N ARG A 139 10.74 -21.20 -4.48
CA ARG A 139 11.13 -22.21 -3.49
C ARG A 139 11.38 -21.59 -2.12
N GLY A 140 12.07 -20.45 -2.08
CA GLY A 140 12.49 -19.75 -0.87
C GLY A 140 11.96 -18.33 -0.80
N LEU A 141 11.60 -17.88 0.41
CA LEU A 141 11.21 -16.50 0.70
C LEU A 141 11.84 -16.06 2.01
N GLY A 142 12.13 -14.77 2.13
CA GLY A 142 12.73 -14.20 3.32
C GLY A 142 12.85 -12.68 3.22
N THR A 143 13.55 -12.08 4.17
CA THR A 143 13.87 -10.64 4.16
C THR A 143 15.23 -10.39 4.77
N TYR A 144 15.92 -9.33 4.34
CA TYR A 144 17.21 -8.95 4.89
C TYR A 144 17.33 -7.44 5.03
N ASP A 145 17.99 -6.96 6.10
CA ASP A 145 18.20 -5.53 6.37
C ASP A 145 19.26 -4.95 5.42
N ILE A 146 18.89 -4.77 4.15
CA ILE A 146 19.73 -4.24 3.10
C ILE A 146 18.88 -3.43 2.11
N ASN A 147 19.40 -2.32 1.60
CA ASN A 147 18.76 -1.55 0.53
C ASN A 147 19.77 -0.59 -0.13
N GLY A 148 19.36 0.08 -1.21
CA GLY A 148 20.14 1.10 -1.90
C GLY A 148 21.46 0.56 -2.46
N SER A 149 22.55 1.33 -2.36
CA SER A 149 23.86 0.93 -2.88
C SER A 149 24.39 -0.37 -2.29
N ASN A 150 24.13 -0.63 -1.00
CA ASN A 150 24.58 -1.86 -0.34
C ASN A 150 23.95 -3.10 -0.97
N LEU A 151 22.71 -2.98 -1.46
CA LEU A 151 22.02 -4.07 -2.13
C LEU A 151 22.65 -4.37 -3.50
N VAL A 152 23.08 -3.34 -4.23
CA VAL A 152 23.76 -3.49 -5.53
C VAL A 152 25.09 -4.23 -5.39
N HIS A 153 25.79 -4.03 -4.28
CA HIS A 153 27.11 -4.61 -4.01
C HIS A 153 27.05 -5.88 -3.15
N ASP A 154 25.87 -6.46 -2.90
CA ASP A 154 25.74 -7.69 -2.11
C ASP A 154 26.09 -8.92 -2.96
N SER A 155 27.25 -9.50 -2.71
CA SER A 155 27.74 -10.74 -3.32
C SER A 155 27.09 -12.01 -2.73
N GLY A 156 26.21 -11.87 -1.74
CA GLY A 156 25.67 -12.98 -0.98
C GLY A 156 26.60 -13.44 0.15
N GLY A 157 26.18 -14.46 0.90
CA GLY A 157 26.91 -14.97 2.06
C GLY A 157 26.36 -16.31 2.52
N ASP A 158 27.20 -17.09 3.17
CA ASP A 158 26.93 -18.48 3.59
C ASP A 158 26.11 -18.58 4.90
N GLY A 159 26.03 -17.48 5.65
CA GLY A 159 25.28 -17.37 6.89
C GLY A 159 23.77 -17.25 6.70
N TYR A 160 23.02 -17.49 7.79
CA TYR A 160 21.60 -17.17 7.84
C TYR A 160 21.39 -15.65 7.86
N ARG A 161 20.45 -15.18 7.04
CA ARG A 161 20.07 -13.79 6.89
C ARG A 161 18.62 -13.59 7.33
N LYS A 162 18.32 -12.45 7.93
CA LYS A 162 16.96 -12.04 8.33
C LYS A 162 16.87 -10.53 8.46
N SER A 163 15.66 -9.97 8.36
CA SER A 163 15.41 -8.54 8.62
C SER A 163 14.80 -8.34 10.01
N TYR A 164 15.50 -7.63 10.87
CA TYR A 164 14.93 -7.16 12.13
C TYR A 164 13.95 -6.01 11.91
N TRP A 165 14.22 -5.15 10.91
CA TRP A 165 13.34 -4.04 10.56
C TRP A 165 11.95 -4.53 10.18
N TYR A 166 11.86 -5.44 9.20
CA TYR A 166 10.63 -6.07 8.78
C TYR A 166 9.91 -6.74 9.95
N SER A 167 10.65 -7.54 10.72
CA SER A 167 10.12 -8.30 11.85
C SER A 167 9.41 -7.40 12.87
N ILE A 168 10.01 -6.25 13.22
CA ILE A 168 9.47 -5.32 14.22
C ILE A 168 8.29 -4.54 13.63
N PHE A 169 8.47 -3.85 12.50
CA PHE A 169 7.44 -2.93 11.98
C PHE A 169 6.21 -3.68 11.46
N CYS A 170 6.39 -4.77 10.71
CA CYS A 170 5.25 -5.60 10.29
C CYS A 170 4.63 -6.34 11.48
N GLY A 171 5.41 -6.72 12.49
CA GLY A 171 4.89 -7.29 13.74
C GLY A 171 3.97 -6.32 14.49
N VAL A 172 4.42 -5.07 14.68
CA VAL A 172 3.62 -3.99 15.29
C VAL A 172 2.33 -3.75 14.49
N TRP A 173 2.43 -3.70 13.16
CA TRP A 173 1.28 -3.55 12.27
C TRP A 173 0.26 -4.69 12.43
N LEU A 174 0.73 -5.95 12.49
CA LEU A 174 -0.13 -7.11 12.69
C LEU A 174 -0.83 -7.10 14.04
N VAL A 175 -0.12 -6.76 15.11
CA VAL A 175 -0.69 -6.63 16.46
C VAL A 175 -1.76 -5.54 16.45
N TYR A 176 -1.48 -4.39 15.85
CA TYR A 176 -2.45 -3.31 15.70
C TYR A 176 -3.72 -3.79 14.95
N ARG A 177 -3.55 -4.45 13.81
CA ARG A 177 -4.66 -5.02 13.03
C ARG A 177 -5.45 -6.04 13.84
N ALA A 178 -4.79 -6.92 14.57
CA ALA A 178 -5.45 -7.92 15.42
C ALA A 178 -6.30 -7.26 16.52
N ILE A 179 -5.78 -6.23 17.19
CA ILE A 179 -6.52 -5.45 18.19
C ILE A 179 -7.74 -4.78 17.55
N GLN A 180 -7.56 -4.16 16.38
CA GLN A 180 -8.64 -3.48 15.67
C GLN A 180 -9.75 -4.46 15.25
N MET A 181 -9.38 -5.64 14.73
CA MET A 181 -10.31 -6.71 14.40
C MET A 181 -11.04 -7.24 15.62
N ARG A 182 -10.35 -7.41 16.76
CA ARG A 182 -10.97 -7.82 18.03
C ARG A 182 -12.00 -6.79 18.50
N ARG A 183 -11.69 -5.49 18.41
CA ARG A 183 -12.64 -4.42 18.75
C ARG A 183 -13.88 -4.47 17.85
N CYS A 184 -13.68 -4.61 16.54
CA CYS A 184 -14.77 -4.76 15.58
C CYS A 184 -15.60 -6.03 15.89
N TYR A 185 -14.97 -7.17 16.21
CA TYR A 185 -15.67 -8.40 16.62
C TYR A 185 -16.51 -8.23 17.91
N VAL A 186 -15.95 -7.63 18.96
CA VAL A 186 -16.66 -7.40 20.23
C VAL A 186 -17.85 -6.46 20.03
N ALA A 187 -17.70 -5.41 19.20
CA ALA A 187 -18.82 -4.54 18.83
C ALA A 187 -19.91 -5.33 18.08
N CYS A 188 -19.53 -6.13 17.08
CA CYS A 188 -20.49 -6.97 16.34
C CYS A 188 -21.25 -7.93 17.26
N LYS A 189 -20.57 -8.53 18.24
CA LYS A 189 -21.17 -9.46 19.20
C LYS A 189 -22.17 -8.77 20.14
N ARG A 190 -21.88 -7.54 20.58
CA ARG A 190 -22.73 -6.79 21.53
C ARG A 190 -23.93 -6.08 20.89
N TYR A 191 -23.89 -5.78 19.59
CA TYR A 191 -24.90 -4.95 18.92
C TYR A 191 -25.72 -5.68 17.83
N GLY A 192 -25.87 -7.01 17.91
CA GLY A 192 -26.94 -7.73 17.18
C GLY A 192 -26.86 -7.79 15.63
N ARG A 193 -25.98 -8.68 15.11
CA ARG A 193 -26.03 -9.46 13.83
C ARG A 193 -26.27 -8.83 12.43
N ARG A 194 -25.25 -8.96 11.56
CA ARG A 194 -25.14 -9.89 10.39
C ARG A 194 -23.64 -9.95 9.99
N PRO A 195 -22.98 -11.13 9.96
CA PRO A 195 -21.52 -11.21 9.87
C PRO A 195 -20.92 -10.52 8.64
N TRP A 196 -21.66 -10.44 7.55
CA TRP A 196 -21.21 -9.89 6.26
C TRP A 196 -21.20 -8.37 6.23
N CYS A 197 -22.25 -7.75 6.76
CA CYS A 197 -22.34 -6.31 6.81
C CYS A 197 -21.48 -5.76 7.97
N THR A 198 -21.43 -6.44 9.12
CA THR A 198 -20.74 -5.91 10.31
C THR A 198 -19.21 -6.03 10.28
N PHE A 199 -18.65 -6.96 9.51
CA PHE A 199 -17.19 -7.05 9.31
C PHE A 199 -16.61 -5.83 8.59
N LYS A 200 -17.40 -5.17 7.72
CA LYS A 200 -17.01 -3.92 7.05
C LYS A 200 -17.52 -2.65 7.77
N LYS A 201 -18.26 -2.75 8.87
CA LYS A 201 -19.04 -1.62 9.45
C LYS A 201 -18.32 -0.70 10.45
N THR A 202 -17.15 -1.04 10.99
CA THR A 202 -16.65 -0.29 12.18
C THR A 202 -15.15 -0.08 12.29
N CYS A 203 -14.37 -0.30 11.24
CA CYS A 203 -12.93 -0.19 11.36
C CYS A 203 -12.43 1.05 10.59
N ARG A 204 -12.79 2.24 11.10
CA ARG A 204 -11.98 3.43 10.87
C ARG A 204 -10.54 3.07 11.27
N LEU A 205 -9.57 3.17 10.37
CA LEU A 205 -8.18 2.79 10.67
C LEU A 205 -7.54 3.74 11.68
N THR A 206 -8.10 4.94 11.88
CA THR A 206 -7.63 5.89 12.88
C THR A 206 -8.73 6.21 13.89
N ALA A 207 -8.34 6.52 15.12
CA ALA A 207 -9.28 7.00 16.13
C ALA A 207 -9.93 8.34 15.72
N HIS A 208 -11.13 8.61 16.22
CA HIS A 208 -11.77 9.92 16.08
C HIS A 208 -10.88 10.97 16.79
N GLY A 209 -10.57 12.07 16.10
CA GLY A 209 -9.66 13.11 16.61
C GLY A 209 -8.15 12.83 16.45
N ALA A 210 -7.75 11.74 15.77
CA ALA A 210 -6.34 11.52 15.46
C ALA A 210 -5.76 12.68 14.61
N THR A 211 -4.55 13.14 14.95
CA THR A 211 -3.84 14.16 14.15
C THR A 211 -3.33 13.57 12.84
N ASN A 212 -2.96 14.43 11.88
CA ASN A 212 -2.39 13.98 10.61
C ASN A 212 -1.05 13.24 10.78
N TYR A 213 -0.27 13.50 11.83
CA TYR A 213 0.93 12.73 12.15
C TYR A 213 0.61 11.27 12.49
N HIS A 214 -0.42 11.04 13.32
CA HIS A 214 -0.88 9.67 13.61
C HIS A 214 -1.40 8.98 12.34
N ARG A 215 -2.12 9.70 11.48
CA ARG A 215 -2.59 9.15 10.19
C ARG A 215 -1.43 8.81 9.26
N ALA A 216 -0.39 9.64 9.20
CA ALA A 216 0.81 9.40 8.41
C ALA A 216 1.59 8.18 8.90
N ALA A 217 1.76 8.01 10.22
CA ALA A 217 2.39 6.82 10.79
C ALA A 217 1.58 5.54 10.47
N MET A 218 0.25 5.62 10.56
CA MET A 218 -0.64 4.51 10.17
C MET A 218 -0.59 4.21 8.67
N LEU A 219 -0.48 5.24 7.84
CA LEU A 219 -0.32 5.09 6.40
C LEU A 219 1.00 4.41 6.06
N TYR A 220 2.10 4.78 6.73
CA TYR A 220 3.39 4.10 6.58
C TYR A 220 3.30 2.60 6.89
N LEU A 221 2.78 2.23 8.07
CA LEU A 221 2.61 0.82 8.44
C LEU A 221 1.69 0.05 7.47
N LEU A 222 0.67 0.72 6.92
CA LEU A 222 -0.22 0.14 5.92
C LEU A 222 0.49 -0.07 4.58
N ILE A 223 1.36 0.85 4.15
CA ILE A 223 2.19 0.70 2.95
C ILE A 223 3.16 -0.47 3.11
N GLU A 224 3.82 -0.61 4.26
CA GLU A 224 4.71 -1.76 4.54
C GLU A 224 3.95 -3.10 4.44
N GLY A 225 2.73 -3.16 4.99
CA GLY A 225 1.85 -4.32 4.83
C GLY A 225 1.39 -4.56 3.38
N LEU A 226 1.15 -3.49 2.61
CA LEU A 226 0.78 -3.56 1.20
C LEU A 226 1.92 -4.13 0.35
N MET A 227 3.16 -3.70 0.60
CA MET A 227 4.34 -4.20 -0.11
C MET A 227 4.55 -5.70 0.13
N SER A 228 4.36 -6.17 1.36
CA SER A 228 4.40 -7.60 1.68
C SER A 228 3.34 -8.40 0.92
N ASP A 229 2.12 -7.86 0.84
CA ASP A 229 1.02 -8.51 0.11
C ASP A 229 1.28 -8.51 -1.40
N LEU A 230 1.83 -7.43 -1.95
CA LEU A 230 2.22 -7.32 -3.36
C LEU A 230 3.34 -8.30 -3.72
N PHE A 231 4.37 -8.42 -2.88
CA PHE A 231 5.45 -9.37 -3.08
C PHE A 231 4.94 -10.82 -3.08
N MET A 232 4.02 -11.14 -2.16
CA MET A 232 3.42 -12.47 -2.10
C MET A 232 2.56 -12.83 -3.31
N LEU A 233 2.02 -11.83 -4.01
CA LEU A 233 1.28 -12.06 -5.25
C LEU A 233 2.20 -12.47 -6.40
N ILE A 234 3.43 -11.95 -6.42
CA ILE A 234 4.41 -12.26 -7.47
C ILE A 234 5.24 -13.50 -7.13
N ALA A 235 5.23 -13.93 -5.87
CA ALA A 235 6.03 -15.05 -5.38
C ALA A 235 5.26 -16.36 -5.19
N GLN A 236 3.94 -16.39 -5.39
CA GLN A 236 3.13 -17.59 -5.17
C GLN A 236 2.29 -17.91 -6.38
N ASP A 237 1.99 -19.20 -6.53
CA ASP A 237 1.06 -19.71 -7.54
C ASP A 237 -0.15 -20.37 -6.91
N GLY A 238 -1.24 -20.44 -7.68
CA GLY A 238 -2.42 -21.25 -7.36
C GLY A 238 -3.52 -20.53 -6.58
N ILE A 239 -4.31 -21.28 -5.80
CA ILE A 239 -5.52 -20.76 -5.14
C ILE A 239 -5.19 -19.70 -4.08
N LEU A 240 -4.05 -19.84 -3.41
CA LEU A 240 -3.62 -18.91 -2.36
C LEU A 240 -3.42 -17.48 -2.89
N VAL A 241 -2.94 -17.35 -4.13
CA VAL A 241 -2.81 -16.06 -4.83
C VAL A 241 -4.16 -15.36 -4.91
N LYS A 242 -5.21 -16.07 -5.34
CA LYS A 242 -6.57 -15.51 -5.45
C LYS A 242 -7.09 -14.96 -4.12
N ILE A 243 -6.71 -15.57 -2.99
CA ILE A 243 -7.11 -15.09 -1.67
C ILE A 243 -6.21 -13.92 -1.21
N GLN A 244 -4.91 -13.97 -1.52
CA GLN A 244 -3.96 -12.88 -1.25
C GLN A 244 -4.37 -11.58 -1.97
N TYR A 245 -4.97 -11.71 -3.15
CA TYR A 245 -5.59 -10.62 -3.89
C TYR A 245 -6.72 -9.91 -3.14
N VAL A 246 -7.55 -10.67 -2.43
CA VAL A 246 -8.60 -10.10 -1.58
C VAL A 246 -7.98 -9.30 -0.42
N SER A 247 -6.85 -9.77 0.12
CA SER A 247 -6.09 -9.01 1.13
C SER A 247 -5.53 -7.71 0.54
N LEU A 248 -4.94 -7.75 -0.65
CA LEU A 248 -4.41 -6.57 -1.35
C LEU A 248 -5.51 -5.52 -1.56
N GLY A 249 -6.66 -5.92 -2.11
CA GLY A 249 -7.79 -5.00 -2.34
C GLY A 249 -8.29 -4.36 -1.04
N TYR A 250 -8.32 -5.11 0.06
CA TYR A 250 -8.69 -4.58 1.39
C TYR A 250 -7.67 -3.57 1.93
N ASN A 251 -6.38 -3.87 1.81
CA ASN A 251 -5.31 -2.95 2.21
C ASN A 251 -5.34 -1.67 1.38
N LEU A 252 -5.51 -1.78 0.06
CA LEU A 252 -5.59 -0.64 -0.85
C LEU A 252 -6.83 0.21 -0.58
N SER A 253 -7.98 -0.40 -0.27
CA SER A 253 -9.16 0.35 0.19
C SER A 253 -8.90 1.08 1.51
N GLY A 254 -8.07 0.51 2.40
CA GLY A 254 -7.62 1.17 3.62
C GLY A 254 -6.75 2.40 3.33
N VAL A 255 -5.87 2.32 2.32
CA VAL A 255 -5.02 3.43 1.88
C VAL A 255 -5.88 4.56 1.36
N LEU A 256 -6.83 4.26 0.46
CA LEU A 256 -7.77 5.23 -0.08
C LEU A 256 -8.56 5.95 1.02
N LEU A 257 -9.02 5.19 2.02
CA LEU A 257 -9.76 5.74 3.15
C LEU A 257 -8.90 6.67 4.01
N LEU A 258 -7.68 6.26 4.36
CA LEU A 258 -6.77 7.08 5.17
C LEU A 258 -6.35 8.36 4.45
N VAL A 259 -6.03 8.28 3.17
CA VAL A 259 -5.67 9.45 2.35
C VAL A 259 -6.85 10.41 2.27
N TYR A 260 -8.07 9.90 2.05
CA TYR A 260 -9.27 10.73 2.06
C TYR A 260 -9.51 11.40 3.43
N GLU A 261 -9.35 10.69 4.54
CA GLU A 261 -9.45 11.26 5.89
C GLU A 261 -8.42 12.37 6.13
N MET A 262 -7.20 12.23 5.61
CA MET A 262 -6.17 13.26 5.69
C MET A 262 -6.55 14.50 4.89
N ILE A 263 -7.02 14.34 3.65
CA ILE A 263 -7.47 15.45 2.79
C ILE A 263 -8.66 16.19 3.42
N GLU A 264 -9.63 15.44 3.95
CA GLU A 264 -10.80 16.00 4.62
C GLU A 264 -10.41 16.79 5.87
N HIS A 265 -9.48 16.28 6.68
CA HIS A 265 -8.96 16.99 7.84
C HIS A 265 -8.24 18.29 7.48
N MET A 266 -7.63 18.37 6.29
CA MET A 266 -7.02 19.60 5.79
C MET A 266 -8.06 20.65 5.35
N GLN A 267 -9.37 20.35 5.43
CA GLN A 267 -10.48 21.25 5.05
C GLN A 267 -10.39 21.81 3.62
N ARG A 268 -9.64 21.16 2.73
CA ARG A 268 -9.41 21.61 1.35
C ARG A 268 -10.58 21.34 0.41
N LEU A 269 -11.58 20.55 0.83
CA LEU A 269 -12.72 20.16 -0.01
C LEU A 269 -14.00 20.90 0.41
N ARG A 270 -14.66 21.53 -0.56
CA ARG A 270 -16.00 22.09 -0.36
C ARG A 270 -17.00 20.98 0.00
N GLU A 271 -17.95 21.29 0.88
CA GLU A 271 -18.97 20.36 1.39
C GLU A 271 -19.66 19.52 0.29
N LYS A 272 -20.11 20.18 -0.77
CA LYS A 272 -20.78 19.52 -1.92
C LYS A 272 -19.91 18.46 -2.57
N TRP A 273 -18.62 18.74 -2.77
CA TRP A 273 -17.67 17.79 -3.35
C TRP A 273 -17.27 16.71 -2.37
N ARG A 274 -17.17 17.04 -1.07
CA ARG A 274 -16.91 16.06 -0.02
C ARG A 274 -17.98 14.97 0.00
N VAL A 275 -19.26 15.37 0.05
CA VAL A 275 -20.40 14.44 0.04
C VAL A 275 -20.45 13.62 -1.24
N PHE A 276 -20.25 14.29 -2.40
CA PHE A 276 -20.20 13.62 -3.69
C PHE A 276 -19.14 12.52 -3.74
N ILE A 277 -17.89 12.84 -3.42
CA ILE A 277 -16.77 11.90 -3.41
C ILE A 277 -17.06 10.76 -2.43
N ASN A 278 -17.57 11.07 -1.24
CA ASN A 278 -17.86 10.09 -0.22
C ASN A 278 -18.90 9.05 -0.69
N ARG A 279 -20.00 9.51 -1.27
CA ARG A 279 -21.09 8.64 -1.76
C ARG A 279 -20.70 7.88 -3.04
N LEU A 280 -19.87 8.48 -3.88
CA LEU A 280 -19.44 7.87 -5.15
C LEU A 280 -18.36 6.79 -4.94
N ILE A 281 -17.31 7.09 -4.16
CA ILE A 281 -16.12 6.24 -4.03
C ILE A 281 -16.18 5.36 -2.78
N PHE A 282 -16.78 5.86 -1.69
CA PHE A 282 -16.80 5.19 -0.39
C PHE A 282 -18.21 4.70 -0.05
N CYS A 283 -18.80 3.90 -0.93
CA CYS A 283 -20.05 3.20 -0.66
C CYS A 283 -19.85 1.67 -0.57
N TYR A 284 -20.66 1.03 0.27
CA TYR A 284 -20.56 -0.41 0.50
C TYR A 284 -20.85 -1.23 -0.75
N GLU A 285 -21.83 -0.80 -1.55
CA GLU A 285 -22.31 -1.50 -2.73
C GLU A 285 -21.26 -1.59 -3.83
N SER A 286 -20.41 -0.56 -3.99
CA SER A 286 -19.38 -0.52 -5.03
C SER A 286 -18.00 -0.99 -4.54
N SER A 287 -17.70 -0.83 -3.24
CA SER A 287 -16.39 -1.17 -2.67
C SER A 287 -15.99 -2.63 -2.91
N MET A 288 -16.93 -3.57 -2.74
CA MET A 288 -16.66 -5.00 -2.96
C MET A 288 -16.39 -5.33 -4.43
N LEU A 289 -17.13 -4.72 -5.35
CA LEU A 289 -16.97 -5.00 -6.78
C LEU A 289 -15.63 -4.46 -7.30
N GLY A 290 -15.24 -3.25 -6.89
CA GLY A 290 -13.93 -2.68 -7.22
C GLY A 290 -12.77 -3.54 -6.74
N GLU A 291 -12.85 -4.00 -5.48
CA GLU A 291 -11.88 -4.94 -4.91
C GLU A 291 -11.81 -6.25 -5.72
N LEU A 292 -12.96 -6.87 -6.02
CA LEU A 292 -13.02 -8.15 -6.74
C LEU A 292 -12.53 -8.05 -8.19
N LEU A 293 -12.91 -7.01 -8.93
CA LEU A 293 -12.47 -6.85 -10.32
C LEU A 293 -10.97 -6.54 -10.40
N SER A 294 -10.41 -5.85 -9.41
CA SER A 294 -8.97 -5.58 -9.37
C SER A 294 -8.14 -6.87 -9.25
N VAL A 295 -8.69 -7.91 -8.61
CA VAL A 295 -8.07 -9.25 -8.53
C VAL A 295 -7.89 -9.89 -9.90
N ILE A 296 -8.91 -9.78 -10.74
CA ILE A 296 -8.93 -10.40 -12.07
C ILE A 296 -7.99 -9.65 -13.02
N GLY A 297 -7.99 -8.32 -12.94
CA GLY A 297 -7.23 -7.46 -13.86
C GLY A 297 -5.74 -7.31 -13.54
N LEU A 298 -5.28 -7.57 -12.31
CA LEU A 298 -3.93 -7.18 -11.89
C LEU A 298 -2.81 -7.85 -12.68
N HIS A 299 -2.84 -9.18 -12.86
CA HIS A 299 -1.75 -9.88 -13.56
C HIS A 299 -1.60 -9.38 -15.01
N HIS A 300 -2.73 -9.20 -15.69
CA HIS A 300 -2.75 -8.64 -17.04
C HIS A 300 -2.19 -7.23 -17.05
N TYR A 301 -2.61 -6.38 -16.10
CA TYR A 301 -2.11 -5.02 -15.98
C TYR A 301 -0.59 -4.97 -15.77
N ILE A 302 -0.05 -5.71 -14.80
CA ILE A 302 1.40 -5.72 -14.53
C ILE A 302 2.17 -6.25 -15.75
N THR A 303 1.71 -7.35 -16.35
CA THR A 303 2.36 -7.94 -17.53
C THR A 303 2.36 -6.96 -18.71
N THR A 304 1.26 -6.25 -18.94
CA THR A 304 1.17 -5.25 -20.02
C THR A 304 2.08 -4.06 -19.77
N ILE A 305 2.20 -3.56 -18.55
CA ILE A 305 3.12 -2.46 -18.22
C ILE A 305 4.57 -2.89 -18.45
N ASN A 306 4.95 -4.06 -17.94
CA ASN A 306 6.31 -4.58 -18.08
C ASN A 306 6.67 -4.77 -19.55
N ARG A 307 5.74 -5.21 -20.40
CA ARG A 307 5.99 -5.38 -21.84
C ARG A 307 5.88 -4.11 -22.67
N SER A 308 5.53 -2.98 -22.08
CA SER A 308 5.36 -1.71 -22.79
C SER A 308 6.40 -0.67 -22.33
N ILE A 309 5.96 0.41 -21.70
CA ILE A 309 6.75 1.60 -21.40
C ILE A 309 7.91 1.29 -20.45
N LEU A 310 7.78 0.31 -19.56
CA LEU A 310 8.83 0.00 -18.59
C LEU A 310 9.98 -0.82 -19.17
N ARG A 311 9.82 -1.42 -20.36
CA ARG A 311 10.83 -2.30 -20.95
C ARG A 311 12.15 -1.59 -21.28
N GLU A 312 12.08 -0.34 -21.72
CA GLU A 312 13.23 0.43 -22.22
C GLU A 312 13.63 1.55 -21.25
N THR A 313 13.63 1.25 -19.94
CA THR A 313 13.88 2.25 -18.89
C THR A 313 15.17 2.06 -18.09
N GLU A 314 16.02 1.14 -18.55
CA GLU A 314 17.32 0.86 -17.92
C GLU A 314 18.22 2.09 -17.87
N SER A 315 18.43 2.76 -19.01
CA SER A 315 19.28 3.95 -19.09
C SER A 315 18.85 5.04 -18.11
N ALA A 316 17.54 5.26 -17.98
CA ALA A 316 16.97 6.19 -17.00
C ALA A 316 17.18 5.74 -15.55
N ALA A 317 17.12 4.43 -15.28
CA ALA A 317 17.35 3.88 -13.94
C ALA A 317 18.82 4.02 -13.51
N ILE A 318 19.77 3.80 -14.43
CA ILE A 318 21.20 3.99 -14.19
C ILE A 318 21.52 5.47 -13.94
N GLU A 319 20.91 6.38 -14.72
CA GLU A 319 21.17 7.82 -14.60
C GLU A 319 20.67 8.40 -13.26
N VAL A 320 19.47 7.99 -12.80
CA VAL A 320 18.85 8.57 -11.60
C VAL A 320 19.23 7.80 -10.33
N SER A 321 19.06 6.48 -10.35
CA SER A 321 19.29 5.48 -9.29
C SER A 321 18.20 4.42 -9.37
N TYR A 322 18.58 3.14 -9.25
CA TYR A 322 17.64 2.02 -9.16
C TYR A 322 16.60 2.19 -8.04
N TYR A 323 16.95 2.82 -6.92
CA TYR A 323 16.04 3.06 -5.81
C TYR A 323 14.92 4.05 -6.18
N VAL A 324 15.30 5.20 -6.77
CA VAL A 324 14.35 6.24 -7.18
C VAL A 324 13.49 5.74 -8.33
N TRP A 325 14.08 5.05 -9.30
CA TRP A 325 13.35 4.49 -10.44
C TRP A 325 12.36 3.39 -10.00
N SER A 326 12.71 2.60 -9.00
CA SER A 326 11.79 1.65 -8.36
C SER A 326 10.56 2.32 -7.75
N LEU A 327 10.72 3.49 -7.12
CA LEU A 327 9.59 4.26 -6.61
C LEU A 327 8.64 4.70 -7.74
N VAL A 328 9.18 5.05 -8.92
CA VAL A 328 8.39 5.39 -10.11
C VAL A 328 7.68 4.15 -10.66
N GLY A 329 8.37 3.01 -10.75
CA GLY A 329 7.81 1.73 -11.19
C GLY A 329 6.64 1.28 -10.30
N HIS A 330 6.86 1.19 -8.98
CA HIS A 330 5.80 0.88 -8.02
C HIS A 330 4.70 1.94 -8.00
N GLY A 331 5.05 3.22 -8.10
CA GLY A 331 4.10 4.32 -8.17
C GLY A 331 3.14 4.15 -9.35
N THR A 332 3.67 3.78 -10.52
CA THR A 332 2.87 3.51 -11.72
C THR A 332 1.88 2.36 -11.48
N ILE A 333 2.33 1.25 -10.90
CA ILE A 333 1.46 0.10 -10.58
C ILE A 333 0.37 0.52 -9.58
N VAL A 334 0.75 1.11 -8.45
CA VAL A 334 -0.18 1.46 -7.37
C VAL A 334 -1.19 2.51 -7.83
N LEU A 335 -0.74 3.56 -8.53
CA LEU A 335 -1.62 4.60 -9.05
C LEU A 335 -2.58 4.05 -10.09
N GLY A 336 -2.11 3.21 -11.01
CA GLY A 336 -2.99 2.56 -11.99
C GLY A 336 -4.05 1.69 -11.34
N LEU A 337 -3.70 0.93 -10.30
CA LEU A 337 -4.67 0.14 -9.55
C LEU A 337 -5.67 1.00 -8.79
N VAL A 338 -5.20 2.09 -8.18
CA VAL A 338 -6.06 3.07 -7.52
C VAL A 338 -7.05 3.66 -8.51
N VAL A 339 -6.59 4.11 -9.68
CA VAL A 339 -7.43 4.67 -10.74
C VAL A 339 -8.46 3.65 -11.21
N PHE A 340 -8.05 2.40 -11.44
CA PHE A 340 -8.95 1.33 -11.84
C PHE A 340 -10.03 1.08 -10.79
N ILE A 341 -9.65 0.91 -9.51
CA ILE A 341 -10.60 0.66 -8.42
C ILE A 341 -11.58 1.83 -8.26
N ILE A 342 -11.09 3.06 -8.29
CA ILE A 342 -11.94 4.25 -8.20
C ILE A 342 -12.92 4.30 -9.37
N SER A 343 -12.46 4.00 -10.59
CA SER A 343 -13.29 4.00 -11.80
C SER A 343 -14.40 2.96 -11.72
N VAL A 344 -14.07 1.72 -11.34
CA VAL A 344 -15.07 0.66 -11.14
C VAL A 344 -16.07 1.03 -10.05
N ARG A 345 -15.60 1.58 -8.92
CA ARG A 345 -16.46 2.00 -7.81
C ARG A 345 -17.42 3.10 -8.24
N ALA A 346 -16.93 4.11 -8.92
CA ALA A 346 -17.72 5.23 -9.41
C ALA A 346 -18.76 4.77 -10.44
N LEU A 347 -18.35 3.98 -11.44
CA LEU A 347 -19.24 3.45 -12.46
C LEU A 347 -20.38 2.62 -11.83
N TRP A 348 -20.04 1.70 -10.93
CA TRP A 348 -21.03 0.85 -10.28
C TRP A 348 -21.97 1.63 -9.37
N ALA A 349 -21.46 2.62 -8.62
CA ALA A 349 -22.29 3.49 -7.80
C ALA A 349 -23.31 4.25 -8.66
N VAL A 350 -22.89 4.81 -9.79
CA VAL A 350 -23.77 5.51 -10.74
C VAL A 350 -24.84 4.58 -11.30
N VAL A 351 -24.45 3.38 -11.77
CA VAL A 351 -25.40 2.37 -12.28
C VAL A 351 -26.40 1.98 -11.19
N TYR A 352 -25.93 1.70 -9.97
CA TYR A 352 -26.76 1.28 -8.85
C TYR A 352 -27.79 2.35 -8.46
N VAL A 353 -27.35 3.61 -8.31
CA VAL A 353 -28.24 4.73 -7.97
C VAL A 353 -29.25 4.99 -9.09
N SER A 354 -28.80 4.94 -10.34
CA SER A 354 -29.68 5.14 -11.50
C SER A 354 -30.76 4.05 -11.58
N TRP A 355 -30.39 2.79 -11.31
CA TRP A 355 -31.34 1.68 -11.27
C TRP A 355 -32.33 1.84 -10.13
N LYS A 356 -31.83 1.98 -8.90
CA LYS A 356 -32.66 1.88 -7.68
C LYS A 356 -33.51 3.12 -7.43
N HIS A 357 -32.92 4.30 -7.60
CA HIS A 357 -33.53 5.55 -7.20
C HIS A 357 -33.98 6.40 -8.38
N ARG A 358 -33.59 6.03 -9.61
CA ARG A 358 -33.88 6.77 -10.85
C ARG A 358 -33.47 8.24 -10.84
N ALA A 359 -32.62 8.65 -9.89
CA ALA A 359 -32.20 10.03 -9.68
C ALA A 359 -30.75 10.10 -9.18
N LEU A 360 -29.90 10.84 -9.90
CA LEU A 360 -28.51 11.10 -9.51
C LEU A 360 -28.38 12.17 -8.41
N ALA A 361 -29.48 12.85 -8.05
CA ALA A 361 -29.52 13.86 -7.00
C ALA A 361 -29.03 13.32 -5.64
N ILE A 362 -29.11 12.01 -5.42
CA ILE A 362 -28.59 11.32 -4.23
C ILE A 362 -27.08 11.51 -4.06
N PHE A 363 -26.31 11.83 -5.09
CA PHE A 363 -24.87 12.10 -4.88
C PHE A 363 -24.60 13.49 -4.31
N PHE A 364 -25.52 14.44 -4.47
CA PHE A 364 -25.26 15.86 -4.16
C PHE A 364 -26.14 16.39 -3.01
N ALA A 365 -27.30 15.79 -2.78
CA ALA A 365 -28.25 16.31 -1.80
C ALA A 365 -27.74 16.15 -0.36
N PRO A 366 -27.82 17.20 0.49
CA PRO A 366 -27.44 17.07 1.89
C PRO A 366 -28.34 16.06 2.62
N CYS A 367 -27.78 15.35 3.59
CA CYS A 367 -28.54 14.49 4.49
C CYS A 367 -28.18 14.86 5.93
N CYS A 368 -29.19 15.02 6.79
CA CYS A 368 -29.02 15.43 8.18
C CYS A 368 -28.13 14.47 9.00
N VAL A 369 -28.03 13.21 8.58
CA VAL A 369 -27.25 12.17 9.27
C VAL A 369 -25.83 12.06 8.74
N ASP A 370 -25.49 12.61 7.57
CA ASP A 370 -24.17 12.40 6.97
C ASP A 370 -23.02 12.93 7.84
N THR A 371 -23.22 14.05 8.54
CA THR A 371 -22.21 14.62 9.45
C THR A 371 -21.98 13.74 10.67
N THR A 372 -23.05 13.24 11.28
CA THR A 372 -22.96 12.32 12.43
C THR A 372 -22.42 10.96 12.03
N LEU A 373 -22.80 10.45 10.86
CA LEU A 373 -22.27 9.22 10.29
C LEU A 373 -20.77 9.36 10.00
N ALA A 374 -20.35 10.43 9.30
CA ALA A 374 -18.96 10.68 8.96
C ALA A 374 -18.01 10.73 10.18
N SER A 375 -18.53 11.07 11.36
CA SER A 375 -17.76 11.03 12.62
C SER A 375 -17.43 9.59 13.08
N ARG A 376 -18.31 8.62 12.76
CA ARG A 376 -18.27 7.22 13.21
C ARG A 376 -17.83 6.23 12.12
N ASN A 377 -18.35 6.39 10.92
CA ASN A 377 -18.09 5.56 9.75
C ASN A 377 -18.02 6.45 8.51
N LYS A 378 -16.95 6.31 7.74
CA LYS A 378 -16.77 7.04 6.49
C LYS A 378 -17.48 6.36 5.31
N MET A 379 -17.74 5.06 5.37
CA MET A 379 -18.47 4.37 4.31
C MET A 379 -19.99 4.63 4.38
N THR A 380 -20.57 4.94 3.23
CA THR A 380 -22.01 5.19 3.04
C THR A 380 -22.74 3.96 2.50
N LEU A 381 -24.06 3.88 2.73
CA LEU A 381 -24.92 2.82 2.20
C LEU A 381 -25.92 3.44 1.21
N LEU A 382 -25.61 3.40 -0.08
CA LEU A 382 -26.41 4.07 -1.11
C LEU A 382 -27.84 3.54 -1.18
N GLY A 383 -28.01 2.24 -0.95
CA GLY A 383 -29.31 1.60 -0.88
C GLY A 383 -30.12 1.97 0.37
N GLY A 384 -29.49 2.63 1.35
CA GLY A 384 -30.10 3.07 2.59
C GLY A 384 -30.77 4.44 2.51
N TYR A 385 -30.56 5.21 1.44
CA TYR A 385 -31.19 6.53 1.29
C TYR A 385 -32.65 6.43 0.84
N ARG A 386 -33.48 7.40 1.25
CA ARG A 386 -34.88 7.58 0.84
C ARG A 386 -35.21 9.07 0.79
N TRP A 387 -36.00 9.47 -0.20
CA TRP A 387 -36.56 10.82 -0.28
C TRP A 387 -37.85 10.90 0.55
N ASP A 388 -37.95 11.93 1.38
CA ASP A 388 -39.17 12.27 2.12
C ASP A 388 -39.32 13.78 2.19
N GLY A 389 -40.50 14.32 1.83
CA GLY A 389 -40.73 15.77 1.86
C GLY A 389 -39.77 16.65 1.02
N GLY A 390 -39.12 16.10 -0.01
CA GLY A 390 -38.11 16.81 -0.82
C GLY A 390 -36.70 16.83 -0.20
N GLU A 391 -36.53 16.20 0.97
CA GLU A 391 -35.25 16.06 1.65
C GLU A 391 -34.78 14.59 1.65
N LEU A 392 -33.47 14.40 1.80
CA LEU A 392 -32.83 13.08 1.74
C LEU A 392 -32.57 12.53 3.14
N TYR A 393 -33.12 11.37 3.44
CA TYR A 393 -33.00 10.68 4.72
C TYR A 393 -32.42 9.27 4.57
N TYR A 394 -31.91 8.71 5.67
CA TYR A 394 -31.58 7.29 5.75
C TYR A 394 -32.78 6.50 6.25
N THR A 395 -32.98 5.30 5.71
CA THR A 395 -33.99 4.35 6.21
C THR A 395 -33.64 3.91 7.63
N THR A 396 -34.68 3.58 8.41
CA THR A 396 -34.52 3.07 9.78
C THR A 396 -33.62 1.84 9.83
N GLU A 397 -33.75 0.94 8.85
CA GLU A 397 -32.89 -0.24 8.73
C GLU A 397 -31.43 0.10 8.44
N ALA A 398 -31.16 1.14 7.64
CA ALA A 398 -29.79 1.63 7.43
C ALA A 398 -29.21 2.26 8.71
N LEU A 399 -30.01 3.06 9.43
CA LEU A 399 -29.58 3.67 10.69
C LEU A 399 -29.34 2.64 11.80
N LYS A 400 -30.18 1.60 11.89
CA LYS A 400 -29.94 0.40 12.71
C LYS A 400 -28.66 -0.29 12.28
N ALA A 401 -28.45 -0.47 10.98
CA ALA A 401 -27.24 -1.08 10.44
C ALA A 401 -25.96 -0.30 10.77
N PHE A 402 -26.04 1.02 10.94
CA PHE A 402 -24.94 1.88 11.41
C PHE A 402 -24.80 1.97 12.94
N GLY A 403 -25.71 1.36 13.70
CA GLY A 403 -25.74 1.47 15.16
C GLY A 403 -26.08 2.88 15.66
N LEU A 404 -26.83 3.65 14.85
CA LEU A 404 -27.28 5.01 15.18
C LEU A 404 -28.66 5.02 15.86
N LEU A 405 -29.47 3.97 15.67
CA LEU A 405 -30.76 3.81 16.33
C LEU A 405 -30.73 2.69 17.39
N LYS A 406 -31.53 2.89 18.45
CA LYS A 406 -31.79 1.92 19.52
C LYS A 406 -32.43 0.66 18.92
N MET A 407 -31.89 -0.51 19.23
CA MET A 407 -32.56 -1.79 18.98
C MET A 407 -33.25 -2.22 20.28
N THR A 408 -34.57 -2.35 20.22
CA THR A 408 -35.36 -3.18 21.14
C THR A 408 -35.40 -4.58 20.52
N GLU A 409 -34.87 -5.57 21.25
CA GLU A 409 -35.01 -6.97 20.85
C GLU A 409 -36.44 -7.46 21.12
N ASP A 410 -36.89 -8.53 20.43
CA ASP A 410 -38.26 -9.09 20.56
C ASP A 410 -38.54 -9.62 21.98
N ASP A 411 -37.49 -9.81 22.78
CA ASP A 411 -37.42 -10.22 24.17
C ASP A 411 -37.34 -9.03 25.16
N GLY A 412 -37.50 -7.78 24.68
CA GLY A 412 -37.57 -6.57 25.51
C GLY A 412 -36.23 -6.05 26.02
N SER A 413 -35.13 -6.67 25.58
CA SER A 413 -33.75 -6.30 25.90
C SER A 413 -33.32 -5.07 25.09
N GLU A 414 -32.80 -4.04 25.78
CA GLU A 414 -32.40 -2.76 25.18
C GLU A 414 -30.88 -2.63 25.06
N SER A 415 -30.36 -2.34 23.87
CA SER A 415 -28.95 -2.00 23.68
C SER A 415 -28.75 -0.53 23.26
N PHE A 416 -27.99 0.23 24.07
CA PHE A 416 -27.74 1.66 23.87
C PHE A 416 -26.52 1.94 22.97
N PRO A 417 -26.56 2.97 22.08
CA PRO A 417 -25.34 3.58 21.56
C PRO A 417 -24.68 4.46 22.62
N LYS A 418 -23.34 4.37 22.77
CA LYS A 418 -22.57 5.28 23.64
C LYS A 418 -22.85 6.75 23.25
N ARG A 419 -23.33 7.54 24.23
CA ARG A 419 -23.44 9.00 24.18
C ARG A 419 -22.06 9.61 23.89
N SER A 420 -21.92 10.33 22.78
CA SER A 420 -20.97 11.44 22.73
C SER A 420 -21.72 12.68 23.18
N ALA A 421 -21.23 13.31 24.23
CA ALA A 421 -21.84 14.48 24.84
C ALA A 421 -21.87 15.65 23.85
N VAL A 422 -23.07 16.04 23.41
CA VAL A 422 -23.37 17.43 23.09
C VAL A 422 -23.96 18.00 24.37
N LYS A 423 -23.18 18.80 25.11
CA LYS A 423 -23.72 19.65 26.16
C LYS A 423 -24.52 20.76 25.46
N SER A 424 -25.83 20.59 25.36
CA SER A 424 -26.74 21.74 25.29
C SER A 424 -27.28 21.98 26.71
N LYS A 425 -27.10 23.21 27.20
CA LYS A 425 -27.65 23.68 28.48
C LYS A 425 -29.16 23.88 28.32
N HIS A 426 -29.96 22.92 28.76
CA HIS A 426 -31.14 23.15 29.61
C HIS A 426 -31.75 21.79 29.94
N GLY A 427 -32.00 21.56 31.22
CA GLY A 427 -32.64 20.34 31.69
C GLY A 427 -34.16 20.48 31.66
N GLN A 428 -34.85 19.48 31.12
CA GLN A 428 -35.89 18.70 31.81
C GLN A 428 -36.49 17.66 30.85
N ARG A 429 -36.90 16.54 31.44
CA ARG A 429 -37.61 15.40 30.83
C ARG A 429 -38.96 15.86 30.25
N GLN A 430 -39.33 15.37 29.07
CA GLN A 430 -40.51 14.51 28.83
C GLN A 430 -40.57 14.03 27.38
N VAL A 431 -41.21 12.90 27.17
CA VAL A 431 -41.39 12.20 25.89
C VAL A 431 -42.73 12.67 25.30
N GLU A 432 -42.71 13.25 24.11
CA GLU A 432 -43.92 13.50 23.30
C GLU A 432 -43.65 13.28 21.79
N PRO A 433 -44.69 12.94 21.00
CA PRO A 433 -44.55 12.33 19.69
C PRO A 433 -44.28 13.33 18.55
N VAL A 434 -43.99 12.75 17.39
CA VAL A 434 -43.30 13.25 16.18
C VAL A 434 -43.87 14.51 15.49
N GLU A 435 -44.94 15.14 15.99
CA GLU A 435 -45.51 16.35 15.37
C GLU A 435 -44.87 17.67 15.85
N ALA A 436 -44.16 17.68 16.99
CA ALA A 436 -43.54 18.90 17.51
C ALA A 436 -42.20 19.29 16.81
N GLN A 437 -41.52 18.35 16.13
CA GLN A 437 -40.24 18.64 15.45
C GLN A 437 -40.40 19.43 14.15
N VAL A 438 -41.61 19.49 13.58
CA VAL A 438 -41.89 20.26 12.34
C VAL A 438 -42.13 21.75 12.64
N ALA A 439 -42.55 22.10 13.86
CA ALA A 439 -42.76 23.49 14.27
C ALA A 439 -41.45 24.20 14.64
N ASP A 440 -40.53 23.50 15.32
CA ASP A 440 -39.26 24.03 15.82
C ASP A 440 -38.28 24.39 14.67
N VAL A 441 -38.33 23.64 13.55
CA VAL A 441 -37.52 23.92 12.34
C VAL A 441 -38.06 25.13 11.55
N ARG A 442 -39.36 25.46 11.66
CA ARG A 442 -39.93 26.68 11.05
C ARG A 442 -39.52 27.94 11.82
N GLU A 443 -39.36 27.86 13.15
CA GLU A 443 -38.86 28.98 13.95
C GLU A 443 -37.36 29.22 13.75
N ALA A 444 -36.54 28.17 13.67
CA ALA A 444 -35.10 28.29 13.40
C ALA A 444 -34.79 28.92 12.03
N ARG A 445 -35.63 28.70 11.00
CA ARG A 445 -35.52 29.39 9.70
C ARG A 445 -35.89 30.88 9.76
N LYS A 446 -36.65 31.31 10.75
CA LYS A 446 -37.05 32.72 10.91
C LYS A 446 -35.92 33.56 11.51
N TRP A 447 -35.16 33.00 12.47
CA TRP A 447 -33.99 33.64 13.05
C TRP A 447 -32.80 33.78 12.08
N GLN A 448 -32.61 32.81 11.16
CA GLN A 448 -31.57 32.92 10.12
C GLN A 448 -31.90 33.89 8.98
N ALA A 449 -33.17 34.30 8.83
CA ALA A 449 -33.56 35.31 7.85
C ALA A 449 -33.32 36.74 8.40
N ASP A 450 -33.56 36.96 9.70
CA ASP A 450 -33.38 38.28 10.34
C ASP A 450 -31.89 38.64 10.54
N ASP A 451 -31.01 37.66 10.85
CA ASP A 451 -29.55 37.91 10.98
C ASP A 451 -28.86 38.25 9.64
N GLY A 452 -29.45 37.86 8.50
CA GLY A 452 -28.92 38.16 7.16
C GLY A 452 -29.18 39.59 6.68
N GLU A 453 -30.19 40.26 7.24
CA GLU A 453 -30.55 41.64 6.91
C GLU A 453 -29.77 42.67 7.75
N GLU A 454 -29.28 42.30 8.93
CA GLU A 454 -28.52 43.19 9.80
C GLU A 454 -27.03 43.28 9.41
N GLN A 455 -26.47 42.22 8.79
CA GLN A 455 -25.08 42.18 8.36
C GLN A 455 -24.81 42.91 7.04
N THR A 456 -25.85 43.12 6.21
CA THR A 456 -25.75 43.94 4.97
C THR A 456 -25.91 45.44 5.22
N ARG A 457 -26.34 45.85 6.43
CA ARG A 457 -26.48 47.27 6.80
C ARG A 457 -25.21 47.87 7.41
N HIS A 458 -24.31 47.04 7.93
CA HIS A 458 -23.07 47.49 8.58
C HIS A 458 -21.88 47.67 7.61
N GLU A 459 -21.90 47.07 6.42
CA GLU A 459 -20.81 47.22 5.43
C GLU A 459 -20.95 48.46 4.51
N HIS A 460 -22.00 49.28 4.68
CA HIS A 460 -22.21 50.46 3.83
C HIS A 460 -21.79 51.81 4.46
N ASN A 461 -21.33 51.83 5.71
CA ASN A 461 -21.01 53.08 6.43
C ASN A 461 -19.52 53.34 6.71
N ASP A 462 -18.60 52.44 6.35
CA ASP A 462 -17.16 52.62 6.65
C ASP A 462 -16.30 53.06 5.44
N ALA A 463 -16.92 53.44 4.32
CA ALA A 463 -16.23 53.89 3.12
C ALA A 463 -16.33 55.41 2.89
N LEU A 464 -16.01 56.23 3.89
CA LEU A 464 -15.79 57.67 3.67
C LEU A 464 -14.98 58.30 4.81
N SER A 465 -13.66 58.40 4.66
CA SER A 465 -12.85 59.54 5.17
C SER A 465 -11.33 59.33 4.98
N SER A 466 -10.71 60.38 4.45
CA SER A 466 -9.34 60.90 4.67
C SER A 466 -8.10 60.18 4.09
N ASP A 467 -7.68 60.72 2.95
CA ASP A 467 -6.45 61.52 2.73
C ASP A 467 -5.03 60.93 2.86
N VAL A 468 -4.30 61.11 1.75
CA VAL A 468 -2.87 60.93 1.48
C VAL A 468 -2.17 62.31 1.65
N PRO A 469 -0.86 62.43 1.94
CA PRO A 469 0.12 62.61 0.84
C PRO A 469 1.58 62.11 1.08
N GLY A 470 2.23 61.70 -0.04
CA GLY A 470 3.69 61.80 -0.31
C GLY A 470 4.60 60.69 0.23
N THR A 471 5.68 60.22 -0.42
CA THR A 471 6.48 60.72 -1.56
C THR A 471 7.52 59.64 -1.99
N ALA A 472 7.92 59.66 -3.27
CA ALA A 472 9.25 59.30 -3.84
C ALA A 472 9.78 57.83 -3.79
N LEU A 473 9.90 57.13 -4.93
CA LEU A 473 11.07 57.03 -5.84
C LEU A 473 12.23 56.16 -5.30
N PHE A 474 12.49 54.99 -5.92
CA PHE A 474 13.78 54.68 -6.55
C PHE A 474 13.74 53.39 -7.39
N SER A 475 14.48 53.45 -8.50
CA SER A 475 14.56 52.51 -9.60
C SER A 475 15.74 51.53 -9.43
N ASP A 476 15.61 50.42 -10.16
CA ASP A 476 16.67 49.76 -10.95
C ASP A 476 17.57 48.62 -10.45
N THR A 477 17.61 47.65 -11.38
CA THR A 477 18.68 46.77 -11.88
C THR A 477 19.26 45.58 -11.09
N MET A 478 19.08 44.41 -11.72
CA MET A 478 19.97 43.24 -11.65
C MET A 478 21.35 43.52 -12.26
N PRO A 479 22.33 42.61 -12.05
CA PRO A 479 22.82 41.89 -13.24
C PRO A 479 23.14 40.40 -13.03
N LYS A 480 23.02 39.67 -14.15
CA LYS A 480 23.58 38.33 -14.41
C LYS A 480 25.08 38.41 -14.67
N LYS A 481 25.84 37.36 -14.34
CA LYS A 481 27.03 36.96 -15.12
C LYS A 481 27.30 35.46 -15.00
N ALA A 482 27.52 34.84 -16.16
CA ALA A 482 28.03 33.49 -16.36
C ALA A 482 29.57 33.51 -16.48
N VAL A 483 30.21 32.33 -16.39
CA VAL A 483 31.20 31.76 -17.36
C VAL A 483 32.01 30.63 -16.72
N ASN A 484 31.84 29.44 -17.32
CA ASN A 484 32.72 28.30 -17.65
C ASN A 484 34.10 28.03 -17.01
N ASP A 485 34.36 26.71 -16.93
CA ASP A 485 35.49 25.93 -17.49
C ASP A 485 36.20 24.96 -16.54
N ALA A 486 36.61 23.84 -17.15
CA ALA A 486 36.90 22.54 -16.58
C ALA A 486 38.39 22.22 -16.43
N ILE A 487 38.67 21.03 -15.87
CA ILE A 487 39.77 20.06 -16.13
C ILE A 487 40.64 19.69 -14.90
N PRO A 488 41.05 18.39 -14.77
CA PRO A 488 41.38 17.70 -13.52
C PRO A 488 42.87 17.27 -13.39
N ALA A 489 43.25 16.70 -12.24
CA ALA A 489 44.45 15.90 -11.92
C ALA A 489 44.53 15.76 -10.38
N THR A 490 45.02 14.73 -9.69
CA THR A 490 45.91 13.59 -9.99
C THR A 490 45.96 12.66 -8.77
N ASP A 491 46.36 11.41 -9.01
CA ASP A 491 46.77 10.37 -8.06
C ASP A 491 47.81 10.81 -7.00
N LEU A 492 47.79 10.14 -5.85
CA LEU A 492 48.95 9.96 -4.98
C LEU A 492 48.84 8.63 -4.19
N ILE A 493 49.76 7.72 -4.51
CA ILE A 493 50.12 6.51 -3.76
C ILE A 493 51.30 6.88 -2.84
N ASP A 494 51.24 6.47 -1.57
CA ASP A 494 52.31 5.81 -0.77
C ASP A 494 51.76 5.60 0.67
N ALA A 495 51.65 4.38 1.19
CA ALA A 495 52.69 3.49 1.71
C ALA A 495 53.28 3.90 3.07
N ASP A 496 52.94 3.05 4.05
CA ASP A 496 53.69 2.66 5.25
C ASP A 496 53.76 3.58 6.49
N GLY A 497 53.64 2.95 7.67
CA GLY A 497 53.77 3.62 8.96
C GLY A 497 52.93 3.03 10.09
N GLY A 498 53.24 1.79 10.49
CA GLY A 498 52.51 1.05 11.52
C GLY A 498 52.52 1.66 12.93
N ARG A 499 51.59 1.17 13.77
CA ARG A 499 51.83 1.05 15.21
C ARG A 499 51.01 -0.08 15.83
N MET A 500 51.76 -1.00 16.44
CA MET A 500 51.30 -2.07 17.33
C MET A 500 50.39 -1.56 18.45
N LEU A 501 49.34 -2.31 18.76
CA LEU A 501 48.92 -2.54 20.14
C LEU A 501 48.68 -4.03 20.35
N ARG A 502 49.48 -4.59 21.25
CA ARG A 502 49.52 -5.98 21.70
C ARG A 502 48.71 -6.07 23.00
N ARG A 503 47.98 -7.19 23.15
CA ARG A 503 47.67 -7.91 24.40
C ARG A 503 46.62 -7.31 25.35
N VAL A 504 45.47 -7.99 25.43
CA VAL A 504 45.02 -8.65 26.67
C VAL A 504 44.41 -10.00 26.27
N GLU A 505 45.16 -11.07 26.53
CA GLU A 505 44.65 -12.43 26.60
C GLU A 505 43.78 -12.55 27.85
N LYS A 506 42.59 -13.15 27.72
CA LYS A 506 41.92 -13.78 28.85
C LYS A 506 41.46 -15.17 28.40
N ASN A 507 42.26 -16.16 28.76
CA ASN A 507 41.88 -17.56 28.84
C ASN A 507 40.76 -17.70 29.88
N GLU A 508 39.71 -18.43 29.53
CA GLU A 508 38.97 -19.24 30.50
C GLU A 508 38.75 -20.60 29.85
N ASP A 509 39.27 -21.61 30.55
CA ASP A 509 39.39 -23.00 30.16
C ASP A 509 38.05 -23.76 30.21
N ASP A 510 38.06 -24.86 29.47
CA ASP A 510 37.19 -26.03 29.48
C ASP A 510 36.45 -26.35 30.79
N ILE A 511 35.14 -26.64 30.66
CA ILE A 511 34.48 -27.66 31.46
C ILE A 511 33.67 -28.57 30.54
N ASP A 512 34.23 -29.76 30.34
CA ASP A 512 33.61 -30.95 29.79
C ASP A 512 32.86 -31.66 30.94
N GLU A 513 31.53 -31.78 30.90
CA GLU A 513 30.81 -32.76 31.72
C GLU A 513 29.68 -33.42 30.92
N LYS A 514 29.99 -34.63 30.45
CA LYS A 514 29.05 -35.67 30.06
C LYS A 514 28.00 -35.88 31.15
N ARG A 515 26.72 -35.93 30.77
CA ARG A 515 25.71 -36.79 31.41
C ARG A 515 24.54 -37.05 30.46
N GLY A 516 24.49 -38.28 29.96
CA GLY A 516 23.25 -38.88 29.47
C GLY A 516 22.40 -39.35 30.63
N PHE A 517 21.08 -39.33 30.46
CA PHE A 517 20.14 -40.19 31.19
C PHE A 517 18.95 -40.52 30.29
N SER A 518 18.68 -41.83 30.28
CA SER A 518 17.57 -42.67 29.78
C SER A 518 16.48 -42.06 28.90
#